data_AF-A0A3E2CM24-F1
#
_entry.id   AF-A0A3E2CM24-F1
#
_cell.length_a   1.000
_cell.length_b   1.000
_cell.length_c   1.000
_cell.angle_alpha   90.00
_cell.angle_beta   90.00
_cell.angle_gamma   90.00
#
_symmetry.space_group_name_H-M   'P 1'
#
loop_
_entity.id
_entity.type
_entity.pdbx_description
1 polymer ?
#
loop_
_entity_poly.entity_id
_entity_poly.type
_entity_poly.pdbx_seq_one_letter_code
_entity_poly.pdbx_strand_id
1 'polypeptide(L)' 'RDIDKDTVDFLPNYDGKTQEPTVLPARFPNLLVNGSAGIAVGMA' A
#
# COMPACT_ATOMS: atom_id res chain seq x y z
N ARG A 1 -1.69 4.77 -12.23
CA ARG A 1 -1.07 5.49 -13.39
C ARG A 1 0.32 6.04 -13.08
N ASP A 2 0.68 6.35 -11.82
CA ASP A 2 2.08 6.77 -11.50
C ASP A 2 2.94 5.67 -10.87
N ILE A 3 2.38 4.47 -10.69
CA ILE A 3 3.08 3.35 -10.06
C ILE A 3 4.34 2.92 -10.84
N ASP A 4 4.33 3.08 -12.16
CA ASP A 4 5.45 2.75 -13.05
C ASP A 4 6.43 3.93 -13.25
N LYS A 5 6.32 4.99 -12.45
CA LYS A 5 7.15 6.21 -12.56
C LYS A 5 8.04 6.41 -11.35
N ASP A 6 8.50 5.32 -10.74
CA ASP A 6 9.37 5.34 -9.57
C ASP A 6 8.81 6.19 -8.41
N THR A 7 7.48 6.18 -8.23
CA THR A 7 6.82 6.99 -7.19
C THR A 7 6.70 6.28 -5.85
N VAL A 8 6.94 4.97 -5.83
CA VAL A 8 6.86 4.11 -4.64
C VAL A 8 7.94 3.04 -4.75
N ASP A 9 8.43 2.60 -3.60
CA ASP A 9 9.40 1.52 -3.53
C ASP A 9 8.73 0.17 -3.78
N PHE A 10 9.45 -0.74 -4.43
CA PHE A 10 9.04 -2.12 -4.65
C PHE A 10 9.89 -3.06 -3.80
N LEU A 11 9.28 -4.15 -3.36
CA LEU A 11 9.94 -5.24 -2.63
C LEU A 11 9.58 -6.58 -3.28
N PRO A 12 10.40 -7.64 -3.10
CA PRO A 12 10.00 -8.99 -3.46
C PRO A 12 8.73 -9.41 -2.71
N ASN A 13 7.86 -10.15 -3.40
CA ASN A 13 6.67 -10.76 -2.81
C ASN A 13 7.06 -11.91 -1.85
N TYR A 14 6.06 -12.52 -1.22
CA TYR A 14 6.27 -13.52 -0.16
C TYR A 14 7.10 -14.76 -0.59
N ASP A 15 7.08 -15.14 -1.87
CA ASP A 15 7.86 -16.26 -2.42
C ASP A 15 9.06 -15.82 -3.26
N GLY A 16 9.32 -14.51 -3.35
CA GLY A 16 10.44 -13.90 -4.05
C GLY A 16 10.38 -13.96 -5.59
N LYS A 17 9.27 -14.40 -6.19
CA LYS A 17 9.16 -14.54 -7.65
C LYS A 17 8.72 -13.28 -8.36
N THR A 18 7.96 -12.42 -7.70
CA THR A 18 7.47 -11.15 -8.26
C THR A 18 7.81 -9.99 -7.34
N GLN A 19 7.72 -8.77 -7.86
CA GLN A 19 7.85 -7.56 -7.04
C GLN A 19 6.48 -6.94 -6.82
N GLU A 20 6.27 -6.41 -5.62
CA GLU A 20 5.04 -5.74 -5.21
C GLU A 20 5.39 -4.36 -4.62
N PRO A 21 4.54 -3.34 -4.85
CA PRO A 21 4.76 -2.02 -4.28
C PRO A 21 4.55 -2.06 -2.76
N THR A 22 5.38 -1.34 -2.02
CA THR A 22 5.25 -1.20 -0.55
C THR A 22 3.99 -0.44 -0.15
N VAL A 23 3.61 0.54 -0.97
CA VAL A 23 2.41 1.35 -0.84
C VAL A 23 1.86 1.67 -2.23
N LEU A 24 0.56 1.95 -2.32
CA LEU A 24 -0.04 2.43 -3.56
C LEU A 24 0.08 3.96 -3.67
N PRO A 25 0.41 4.51 -4.85
CA PRO A 25 0.39 5.96 -5.06
C PRO A 25 -1.03 6.51 -4.82
N ALA A 26 -1.19 7.33 -3.78
CA ALA A 26 -2.46 7.96 -3.43
C ALA A 26 -2.46 9.42 -3.88
N ARG A 27 -3.24 9.74 -4.92
CA ARG A 27 -3.39 11.12 -5.43
C ARG A 27 -4.39 11.97 -4.63
N PHE A 28 -5.10 11.36 -3.70
CA PHE A 28 -6.07 12.01 -2.81
C PHE A 28 -5.98 11.33 -1.43
N PRO A 29 -6.39 11.99 -0.33
CA PRO A 29 -6.24 11.47 1.02
C PRO A 29 -7.23 10.32 1.31
N ASN A 30 -6.94 9.13 0.78
CA ASN A 30 -7.83 7.96 0.78
C ASN A 30 -8.28 7.53 2.17
N LEU A 31 -7.38 7.54 3.15
CA LEU A 31 -7.70 7.14 4.52
C LEU A 31 -8.75 8.06 5.17
N LEU A 32 -8.67 9.37 4.93
CA LEU A 32 -9.64 10.32 5.50
C LEU A 32 -10.98 10.25 4.77
N VAL A 33 -10.94 10.02 3.46
CA VAL A 33 -12.15 9.99 2.62
C VAL A 33 -12.94 8.69 2.83
N ASN A 34 -12.26 7.55 2.90
CA ASN A 34 -12.90 6.24 2.97
C ASN A 34 -12.85 5.61 4.37
N GLY A 35 -12.09 6.20 5.29
CA GLY A 35 -11.85 5.63 6.62
C GLY A 35 -10.97 4.39 6.59
N SER A 36 -10.72 3.83 7.78
CA SER A 36 -10.19 2.48 7.95
C SER A 36 -10.98 1.80 9.06
N ALA A 37 -11.41 0.58 8.82
CA ALA A 37 -12.01 -0.28 9.83
C ALA A 37 -11.29 -1.63 9.83
N GLY A 38 -10.83 -2.06 11.00
CA GLY A 38 -10.14 -3.32 11.18
C GLY A 38 -10.09 -3.68 12.65
N ILE A 39 -10.16 -4.96 12.96
CA ILE A 39 -10.04 -5.47 14.33
C ILE A 39 -8.69 -6.17 14.41
N ALA A 40 -7.73 -5.53 15.05
CA ALA A 40 -6.44 -6.14 15.37
C ALA A 40 -6.44 -6.62 16.83
N VAL A 41 -5.50 -7.52 17.15
CA VAL A 41 -5.35 -8.03 18.52
C VAL A 41 -4.58 -7.02 19.35
N GLY A 42 -5.23 -6.45 20.37
CA GLY A 42 -4.59 -5.59 21.38
C GLY A 42 -4.44 -4.11 21.03
N MET A 43 -4.80 -3.69 19.82
CA MET A 43 -4.85 -2.28 19.41
C MET A 43 -6.01 -2.08 18.44
N ALA A 44 -6.80 -1.04 18.68
CA ALA A 44 -7.79 -0.47 17.77
C ALA A 44 -7.56 1.04 17.71
#